data_AF-A0A0Q8MZY3-F1
#
_entry.id   AF-A0A0Q8MZY3-F1
#
_cell.length_a   1.000
_cell.length_b   1.000
_cell.length_c   1.000
_cell.angle_alpha   90.00
_cell.angle_beta   90.00
_cell.angle_gamma   90.00
#
_symmetry.space_group_name_H-M   'P 1'
#
loop_
_entity.id
_entity.type
_entity.pdbx_description
1 polymer ?
#
loop_
_entity_poly.entity_id
_entity_poly.type
_entity_poly.pdbx_seq_one_letter_code
_entity_poly.pdbx_strand_id
1 'polypeptide(L)' 'MDVLILARRFTIITLFAAIFAFTFSAAVSHNAGGGAQSHFGANYTTCADRTGPFCSSMN' A
#
# COMPACT_ATOMS: atom_id res chain seq x y z
N MET A 1 40.41 -13.08 -12.40
CA MET A 1 40.22 -12.21 -11.21
C MET A 1 39.10 -11.19 -11.40
N ASP A 2 39.00 -10.50 -12.54
CA ASP A 2 37.96 -9.49 -12.80
C ASP A 2 36.50 -9.98 -12.74
N VAL A 3 36.20 -11.16 -13.29
CA VAL A 3 34.82 -11.68 -13.34
C VAL A 3 34.26 -11.96 -11.94
N LEU A 4 35.10 -12.45 -11.02
CA LEU A 4 34.74 -12.68 -9.62
C LEU A 4 34.47 -11.37 -8.87
N ILE A 5 35.25 -10.32 -9.16
CA ILE A 5 35.08 -8.99 -8.56
C ILE A 5 33.82 -8.32 -9.11
N LEU A 6 33.57 -8.44 -10.41
CA LEU A 6 32.37 -7.94 -11.07
C LEU A 6 31.10 -8.63 -10.54
N ALA A 7 31.13 -9.96 -10.45
CA ALA A 7 30.03 -10.76 -9.90
C ALA A 7 29.72 -10.33 -8.45
N ARG A 8 30.73 -10.12 -7.62
CA ARG A 8 30.55 -9.65 -6.24
C ARG A 8 29.88 -8.28 -6.15
N ARG A 9 30.18 -7.36 -7.07
CA ARG A 9 29.55 -6.03 -7.10
C ARG A 9 28.09 -6.12 -7.56
N PHE A 10 27.82 -6.92 -8.59
CA PHE A 10 26.47 -7.14 -9.07
C PHE A 10 25.59 -7.82 -8.01
N THR A 11 26.09 -8.83 -7.30
CA THR A 11 25.30 -9.49 -6.25
C THR A 11 24.91 -8.53 -5.14
N ILE A 12 25.82 -7.65 -4.73
CA ILE A 12 25.51 -6.61 -3.73
C ILE A 12 24.42 -5.67 -4.24
N ILE A 13 24.56 -5.13 -5.46
CA ILE A 13 23.57 -4.21 -6.05
C ILE A 13 22.21 -4.88 -6.16
N THR A 14 22.16 -6.13 -6.65
CA THR A 14 20.91 -6.88 -6.79
C THR A 14 20.26 -7.17 -5.43
N LEU A 15 21.04 -7.47 -4.40
CA LEU A 15 20.53 -7.64 -3.03
C LEU A 15 19.89 -6.35 -2.50
N PHE A 16 20.57 -5.21 -2.65
CA PHE A 16 20.02 -3.91 -2.25
C PHE A 16 18.73 -3.58 -3.01
N ALA A 17 18.72 -3.80 -4.33
CA ALA A 17 17.55 -3.57 -5.16
C ALA A 17 16.37 -4.47 -4.75
N ALA A 18 16.63 -5.75 -4.47
CA ALA A 18 15.60 -6.68 -4.00
C ALA A 18 15.01 -6.21 -2.66
N ILE A 19 15.86 -5.90 -1.67
CA ILE A 19 15.40 -5.42 -0.36
C ILE A 19 14.54 -4.17 -0.53
N PHE A 20 14.99 -3.19 -1.32
CA PHE A 20 14.23 -1.97 -1.60
C PHE A 20 12.87 -2.26 -2.24
N ALA A 21 12.81 -3.14 -3.24
CA ALA A 21 11.55 -3.48 -3.90
C ALA A 21 10.55 -4.14 -2.94
N PHE A 22 11.02 -5.05 -2.08
CA PHE A 22 10.16 -5.71 -1.09
C PHE A 22 9.65 -4.74 -0.03
N THR A 23 10.52 -3.89 0.53
CA THR A 23 10.12 -2.90 1.54
C THR A 23 9.18 -1.86 0.97
N PHE A 24 9.44 -1.38 -0.25
CA PHE A 24 8.57 -0.43 -0.94
C PHE A 24 7.19 -1.05 -1.25
N SER A 25 7.15 -2.28 -1.74
CA SER A 25 5.88 -2.99 -2.00
C SER A 25 5.09 -3.21 -0.73
N ALA A 26 5.74 -3.57 0.38
CA ALA A 26 5.09 -3.72 1.68
C ALA A 26 4.58 -2.36 2.21
N ALA A 27 5.36 -1.29 2.08
CA ALA A 27 4.95 0.06 2.46
C ALA A 27 3.76 0.55 1.61
N VAL A 28 3.79 0.34 0.30
CA VAL A 28 2.67 0.67 -0.59
C VAL A 28 1.45 -0.17 -0.24
N SER A 29 1.59 -1.48 0.00
CA SER A 29 0.47 -2.33 0.40
C SER A 29 -0.15 -1.91 1.73
N HIS A 30 0.69 -1.59 2.73
CA HIS A 30 0.25 -1.11 4.04
C HIS A 30 -0.43 0.26 3.96
N ASN A 31 0.08 1.17 3.13
CA ASN A 31 -0.53 2.49 2.91
C ASN A 31 -1.71 2.46 1.92
N ALA A 32 -1.80 1.46 1.03
CA ALA A 32 -2.93 1.27 0.12
C ALA A 32 -4.14 0.65 0.84
N GLY A 33 -3.90 -0.14 1.90
CA GLY A 33 -4.95 -0.72 2.75
C GLY A 33 -5.53 0.23 3.80
N GLY A 34 -4.95 1.42 3.99
CA GLY A 34 -5.31 2.35 5.05
C GLY A 34 -5.52 3.78 4.55
N GLY A 35 -6.73 4.10 4.10
CA GLY A 35 -7.19 5.50 4.13
C GLY A 35 -7.65 6.14 2.81
N ALA A 36 -7.84 5.39 1.72
CA ALA A 36 -8.70 5.85 0.64
C ALA A 36 -10.15 5.39 0.88
N GLN A 37 -10.78 5.84 1.97
CA GLN A 37 -12.22 6.11 1.94
C GLN A 37 -12.43 7.35 1.05
N SER A 38 -12.14 7.22 -0.24
CA SER A 38 -12.58 8.17 -1.25
C SER A 38 -14.08 7.93 -1.43
N HIS A 39 -14.86 8.47 -0.50
CA HIS A 39 -16.29 8.68 -0.71
C HIS A 39 -16.45 9.84 -1.72
N PHE A 40 -15.99 9.59 -2.94
CA PHE A 40 -16.21 10.45 -4.09
C PHE A 40 -17.64 10.15 -4.58
N GLY A 41 -18.60 10.96 -4.10
CA GLY A 41 -19.95 11.02 -4.67
C GLY A 41 -21.07 10.27 -3.93
N ALA A 42 -20.85 9.71 -2.74
CA ALA A 42 -21.98 9.16 -1.96
C ALA A 42 -22.70 10.29 -1.22
N ASN A 43 -23.92 10.57 -1.66
CA ASN A 43 -24.84 11.52 -1.05
C ASN A 43 -25.10 11.17 0.43
N TYR A 44 -24.51 11.93 1.35
CA TYR A 44 -24.61 11.73 2.81
C TYR A 44 -26.00 12.06 3.40
N THR A 45 -27.03 12.29 2.59
CA THR A 45 -28.38 12.62 3.07
C THR A 45 -29.15 11.39 3.56
N THR A 46 -28.77 10.16 3.19
CA THR A 46 -29.43 8.91 3.60
C THR A 46 -28.73 8.17 4.74
N CYS A 47 -28.11 8.88 5.70
CA CYS A 47 -27.78 8.31 7.02
C CYS A 47 -28.74 8.91 8.06
N ALA A 48 -29.96 8.35 8.16
CA ALA A 48 -30.99 8.85 9.08
C ALA A 48 -30.73 8.50 10.56
N ASP A 49 -29.70 7.73 10.88
CA ASP A 49 -29.37 7.39 12.27
C ASP A 49 -27.86 7.48 12.55
N ARG A 50 -27.48 8.44 13.41
CA ARG A 50 -26.11 8.72 13.85
C ARG A 50 -25.77 8.06 15.20
N THR A 51 -26.52 7.03 15.59
CA THR A 51 -26.42 6.41 16.93
C THR A 51 -25.58 5.13 16.98
N GLY A 52 -24.97 4.71 15.87
CA GLY A 52 -24.08 3.54 15.81
C GLY A 52 -22.87 3.72 14.88
N PRO A 53 -21.84 2.85 14.98
CA PRO A 53 -20.59 2.96 14.22
C PRO A 53 -20.72 2.65 12.72
N PHE A 54 -21.91 2.29 12.23
CA PHE A 54 -22.16 1.95 10.82
C PHE A 54 -23.46 2.60 10.34
N CYS A 55 -23.42 3.29 9.20
CA CYS A 55 -24.63 3.69 8.47
C CYS A 55 -25.19 2.49 7.71
N SER A 56 -26.47 2.16 7.91
CA SER A 56 -27.20 1.26 7.01
C SER A 56 -27.95 2.08 5.95
N SER A 57 -27.75 1.73 4.68
CA SER A 57 -28.48 2.32 3.56
C SER A 57 -29.96 1.96 3.66
N MET A 58 -30.83 2.94 3.86
CA MET A 58 -32.27 2.76 3.73
C MET A 58 -32.62 2.78 2.24
N ASN A 59 -33.25 1.70 1.76
CA ASN A 59 -33.89 1.62 0.45
C ASN A 59 -35.22 2.40 0.49
#